data_AF-A0A1H7N0Q0-F1
#
_entry.id   AF-A0A1H7N0Q0-F1
#
_cell.length_a   1.000
_cell.length_b   1.000
_cell.length_c   1.000
_cell.angle_alpha   90.00
_cell.angle_beta   90.00
_cell.angle_gamma   90.00
#
_symmetry.space_group_name_H-M   'P 1'
#
loop_
_entity.id
_entity.type
_entity.pdbx_description
1 polymer ?
#
loop_
_entity_poly.entity_id
_entity_poly.type
_entity_poly.pdbx_seq_one_letter_code
_entity_poly.pdbx_strand_id
1 'polypeptide(L)'
;MDPASLTDEIINSLLTCEKVIRNKRAKQTPKAKHKEQNLDVQSADGSQSFTLITRQSTMVADSYSCGLLWHATASHKVMLIRYNGSDHEHSNPIEGTLFDASCHIHLATAYWLTAILAGRSRLLTSMMRKPI
;
A
#
# COMPACT_ATOMS: atom_id res chain seq x y z
N MET A 1 17.61 -1.86 -1.87
CA MET A 1 17.85 -0.74 -0.93
C MET A 1 17.31 -1.14 0.43
N ASP A 2 17.99 -0.77 1.52
CA ASP A 2 17.51 -1.06 2.88
C ASP A 2 16.24 -0.23 3.17
N PRO A 3 15.10 -0.85 3.52
CA PRO A 3 13.88 -0.13 3.90
C PRO A 3 14.08 0.90 5.01
N ALA A 4 15.05 0.72 5.91
CA ALA A 4 15.37 1.67 6.97
C ALA A 4 15.98 3.00 6.46
N SER A 5 16.44 3.02 5.21
CA SER A 5 17.02 4.21 4.57
C SER A 5 16.01 5.03 3.73
N LEU A 6 14.74 4.63 3.72
CA LEU A 6 13.69 5.36 3.00
C LEU A 6 13.40 6.71 3.66
N THR A 7 13.72 7.79 2.96
CA THR A 7 13.24 9.15 3.30
C THR A 7 11.93 9.45 2.57
N ASP A 8 11.21 10.49 3.01
CA ASP A 8 9.97 10.89 2.36
C ASP A 8 10.19 11.35 0.91
N GLU A 9 11.36 11.92 0.59
CA GLU A 9 11.74 12.26 -0.79
C GLU A 9 11.89 11.01 -1.66
N ILE A 10 12.49 9.95 -1.12
CA ILE A 10 12.63 8.68 -1.83
C ILE A 10 11.26 8.03 -2.02
N ILE A 11 10.43 7.99 -0.98
CA ILE A 11 9.05 7.48 -1.08
C ILE A 11 8.27 8.26 -2.14
N ASN A 12 8.37 9.58 -2.15
CA ASN A 12 7.71 10.41 -3.15
C ASN A 12 8.23 10.13 -4.57
N SER A 13 9.54 9.96 -4.76
CA SER A 13 10.10 9.60 -6.07
C SER A 13 9.61 8.22 -6.55
N LEU A 14 9.52 7.23 -5.66
CA LEU A 14 8.96 5.91 -5.95
C LEU A 14 7.47 5.98 -6.31
N LEU A 15 6.70 6.85 -5.64
CA LEU A 15 5.27 7.04 -5.94
C LEU A 15 5.06 7.72 -7.30
N THR A 16 5.86 8.74 -7.59
CA THR A 16 5.68 9.62 -8.76
C THR A 16 6.40 9.16 -10.03
N CYS A 17 7.37 8.23 -9.93
CA CYS A 17 8.06 7.73 -11.12
C CYS A 17 7.09 7.09 -12.12
N GLU A 18 7.42 7.18 -13.40
CA GLU A 18 6.66 6.51 -14.45
C GLU A 18 6.77 4.98 -14.30
N LYS A 19 5.64 4.28 -14.51
CA LYS A 19 5.50 2.84 -14.26
C LYS A 19 4.82 2.14 -15.41
N VAL A 20 5.27 0.91 -15.69
CA VAL A 20 4.74 0.04 -16.75
C VAL A 20 4.27 -1.27 -16.14
N ILE A 21 3.05 -1.69 -16.46
CA ILE A 21 2.52 -3.01 -16.10
C ILE A 21 3.15 -4.07 -17.01
N ARG A 22 3.80 -5.07 -16.41
CA ARG A 22 4.48 -6.16 -17.13
C ARG A 22 3.56 -7.34 -17.41
N ASN A 23 2.56 -7.59 -16.56
CA ASN A 23 1.66 -8.73 -16.67
C ASN A 23 0.19 -8.30 -16.92
N LYS A 24 -0.07 -7.52 -17.96
CA LYS A 24 -1.40 -6.90 -18.24
C LYS A 24 -2.60 -7.86 -18.25
N ARG A 25 -2.38 -9.17 -18.39
CA ARG A 25 -3.41 -10.22 -18.39
C ARG A 25 -3.53 -10.96 -17.04
N ALA A 26 -2.97 -10.42 -15.96
CA ALA A 26 -3.09 -11.00 -14.63
C ALA A 26 -4.58 -11.21 -14.30
N LYS A 27 -4.93 -12.41 -13.84
CA LYS A 27 -6.32 -12.75 -13.52
C LYS A 27 -6.63 -12.41 -12.08
N GLN A 28 -7.91 -12.12 -11.82
CA GLN A 28 -8.42 -12.12 -10.46
C GLN A 28 -8.41 -13.55 -9.90
N THR A 29 -7.83 -13.70 -8.72
CA THR A 29 -7.84 -14.93 -7.95
C THR A 29 -8.91 -14.79 -6.87
N PRO A 30 -9.98 -15.62 -6.90
CA PRO A 30 -10.93 -15.66 -5.80
C PRO A 30 -10.24 -16.23 -4.56
N LYS A 31 -10.39 -15.51 -3.44
CA LYS A 31 -10.06 -15.96 -2.10
C LYS A 31 -11.35 -16.03 -1.28
N ALA A 32 -11.31 -16.68 -0.12
CA ALA A 32 -12.51 -17.03 0.67
C ALA A 32 -13.50 -15.87 0.89
N LYS A 33 -13.01 -14.64 1.14
CA LYS A 33 -13.85 -13.46 1.42
C LYS A 33 -13.65 -12.29 0.45
N HIS A 34 -12.76 -12.43 -0.53
CA HIS A 34 -12.44 -11.35 -1.46
C HIS A 34 -11.84 -11.90 -2.77
N LYS A 35 -11.97 -11.14 -3.85
CA LYS A 35 -11.22 -11.35 -5.09
C LYS A 35 -9.97 -10.48 -5.02
N GLU A 36 -8.82 -11.02 -5.38
CA GLU A 36 -7.54 -10.31 -5.42
C GLU A 36 -6.93 -10.39 -6.82
N GLN A 37 -6.34 -9.30 -7.31
CA GLN A 37 -5.55 -9.31 -8.54
C GLN A 37 -4.26 -8.55 -8.30
N ASN A 38 -3.14 -9.18 -8.68
CA ASN A 38 -1.79 -8.66 -8.51
C ASN A 38 -1.19 -8.40 -9.88
N LEU A 39 -0.86 -7.14 -10.15
CA LEU A 39 -0.19 -6.69 -11.35
C LEU A 39 1.28 -6.43 -11.03
N ASP A 40 2.16 -7.07 -11.78
CA ASP A 40 3.60 -6.84 -11.74
C ASP A 40 3.87 -5.51 -12.45
N VAL A 41 4.49 -4.59 -11.74
CA VAL A 41 4.74 -3.23 -12.19
C VAL A 41 6.23 -2.95 -12.07
N GLN A 42 6.79 -2.24 -13.04
CA GLN A 42 8.18 -1.81 -13.02
C GLN A 42 8.27 -0.32 -13.34
N SER A 43 9.26 0.38 -12.80
CA SER A 43 9.57 1.72 -13.29
C SER A 43 9.96 1.68 -14.76
N ALA A 44 9.73 2.78 -15.49
CA ALA A 44 10.01 2.86 -16.92
C ALA A 44 11.49 2.56 -17.26
N ASP A 45 12.41 3.00 -16.41
CA ASP A 45 13.86 2.74 -16.49
C ASP A 45 14.26 1.31 -16.08
N GLY A 46 13.31 0.51 -15.58
CA GLY A 46 13.54 -0.85 -15.13
C GLY A 46 14.19 -0.99 -13.75
N SER A 47 14.60 0.10 -13.10
CA SER A 47 15.40 0.07 -11.87
C SER A 47 14.62 -0.35 -10.62
N GLN A 48 13.30 -0.15 -10.62
CA GLN A 48 12.42 -0.41 -9.49
C GLN A 48 11.32 -1.40 -9.86
N SER A 49 11.03 -2.32 -8.95
CA SER A 49 9.97 -3.31 -9.10
C SER A 49 8.89 -3.14 -8.05
N PHE A 50 7.65 -3.37 -8.46
CA PHE A 50 6.45 -3.17 -7.66
C PHE A 50 5.40 -4.26 -7.93
N THR A 51 4.45 -4.40 -7.01
CA THR A 51 3.18 -5.07 -7.24
C THR A 51 2.05 -4.08 -6.99
N LEU A 52 1.17 -3.89 -7.96
CA LEU A 52 -0.12 -3.24 -7.76
C LEU A 52 -1.14 -4.30 -7.38
N ILE A 53 -1.69 -4.20 -6.16
CA ILE A 53 -2.61 -5.16 -5.57
C ILE A 53 -3.99 -4.54 -5.53
N THR A 54 -4.97 -5.21 -6.13
CA THR A 54 -6.39 -4.84 -5.98
C THR A 54 -7.14 -5.93 -5.23
N ARG A 55 -8.04 -5.54 -4.34
CA ARG A 55 -8.87 -6.45 -3.55
C ARG A 55 -10.29 -5.93 -3.49
N GLN A 56 -11.26 -6.82 -3.68
CA GLN A 56 -12.68 -6.54 -3.55
C GLN A 56 -13.34 -7.64 -2.71
N SER A 57 -13.97 -7.28 -1.60
CA SER A 57 -14.78 -8.21 -0.82
C SER A 57 -15.91 -8.80 -1.66
N THR A 58 -16.19 -10.08 -1.44
CA THR A 58 -17.31 -10.76 -2.10
C THR A 58 -18.63 -10.58 -1.35
N MET A 59 -18.61 -9.94 -0.17
CA MET A 59 -19.76 -9.79 0.72
C MET A 59 -20.17 -8.33 0.94
N VAL A 60 -19.20 -7.41 0.92
CA VAL A 60 -19.42 -5.98 1.23
C VAL A 60 -18.86 -5.15 0.08
N ALA A 61 -19.73 -4.45 -0.65
CA ALA A 61 -19.32 -3.71 -1.84
C ALA A 61 -18.26 -2.63 -1.51
N ASP A 62 -18.46 -1.91 -0.40
CA ASP A 62 -17.56 -0.84 0.06
C ASP A 62 -16.26 -1.36 0.68
N SER A 63 -16.11 -2.68 0.82
CA SER A 63 -14.89 -3.31 1.33
C SER A 63 -13.96 -3.63 0.17
N TYR A 64 -13.18 -2.63 -0.22
CA TYR A 64 -12.19 -2.75 -1.30
C TYR A 64 -10.87 -2.08 -0.92
N SER A 65 -9.81 -2.45 -1.64
CA SER A 65 -8.55 -1.70 -1.55
C SER A 65 -7.70 -1.83 -2.81
N CYS A 66 -6.90 -0.81 -3.08
CA CYS A 66 -5.88 -0.78 -4.12
C CYS A 66 -4.56 -0.31 -3.51
N GLY A 67 -3.49 -1.11 -3.58
CA GLY A 67 -2.21 -0.79 -2.96
C GLY A 67 -1.02 -0.97 -3.89
N LEU A 68 -0.03 -0.07 -3.77
CA LEU A 68 1.24 -0.17 -4.48
C LEU A 68 2.34 -0.65 -3.52
N LEU A 69 2.81 -1.86 -3.77
CA LEU A 69 3.85 -2.52 -2.98
C LEU A 69 5.19 -2.40 -3.71
N TRP A 70 6.19 -1.78 -3.11
CA TRP A 70 7.56 -1.72 -3.65
C TRP A 70 8.40 -2.90 -3.17
N HIS A 71 9.21 -3.46 -4.07
CA HIS A 71 10.13 -4.56 -3.79
C HIS A 71 11.53 -4.01 -3.49
N ALA A 72 11.78 -3.62 -2.24
CA ALA A 72 13.03 -3.01 -1.81
C ALA A 72 14.25 -3.96 -1.98
N THR A 73 14.03 -5.23 -1.67
CA THR A 73 14.96 -6.35 -1.88
C THR A 73 14.13 -7.61 -2.19
N ALA A 74 14.80 -8.73 -2.48
CA ALA A 74 14.11 -10.00 -2.71
C ALA A 74 13.26 -10.45 -1.49
N SER A 75 13.69 -10.12 -0.27
CA SER A 75 13.04 -10.51 0.97
C SER A 75 12.19 -9.41 1.62
N HIS A 76 12.34 -8.15 1.20
CA HIS A 76 11.66 -7.02 1.82
C HIS A 76 10.76 -6.29 0.83
N LYS A 77 9.51 -6.13 1.24
CA LYS A 77 8.49 -5.39 0.50
C LYS A 77 7.90 -4.31 1.38
N VAL A 78 7.60 -3.16 0.79
CA VAL A 78 7.07 -2.00 1.49
C VAL A 78 5.80 -1.52 0.79
N MET A 79 4.68 -1.44 1.52
CA MET A 79 3.46 -0.81 1.01
C MET A 79 3.68 0.70 1.00
N LEU A 80 3.81 1.31 -0.18
CA LEU A 80 4.03 2.75 -0.31
C LEU A 80 2.73 3.53 -0.13
N ILE A 81 1.65 3.02 -0.72
CA ILE A 81 0.33 3.65 -0.65
C ILE A 81 -0.74 2.57 -0.74
N ARG A 82 -1.86 2.78 -0.06
CA ARG A 82 -3.07 1.96 -0.18
C ARG A 82 -4.31 2.82 -0.06
N TYR A 83 -5.17 2.76 -1.07
CA TYR A 83 -6.51 3.31 -1.07
C TYR A 83 -7.47 2.25 -0.55
N ASN A 84 -8.34 2.60 0.39
CA ASN A 84 -9.36 1.70 0.92
C ASN A 84 -10.76 2.29 0.77
N GLY A 85 -11.75 1.42 0.74
CA GLY A 85 -13.15 1.80 0.88
C GLY A 85 -13.52 2.14 2.32
N SER A 86 -14.83 2.24 2.58
CA SER A 86 -15.42 2.79 3.80
C SER A 86 -16.12 1.74 4.67
N ASP A 87 -15.71 0.48 4.60
CA ASP A 87 -16.45 -0.63 5.22
C ASP A 87 -16.25 -0.78 6.73
N HIS A 88 -15.26 -0.10 7.32
CA HIS A 88 -15.01 -0.12 8.76
C HIS A 88 -14.27 1.12 9.25
N GLU A 89 -14.38 1.36 10.57
CA GLU A 89 -13.54 2.32 11.26
C GLU A 89 -12.09 1.83 11.32
N HIS A 90 -11.17 2.79 11.30
CA HIS A 90 -9.75 2.52 11.42
C HIS A 90 -9.17 3.25 12.61
N SER A 91 -8.15 2.65 13.22
CA SER A 91 -7.35 3.30 14.23
C SER A 91 -5.92 3.45 13.74
N ASN A 92 -5.29 4.55 14.13
CA ASN A 92 -3.86 4.70 14.00
C ASN A 92 -3.17 4.24 15.30
N PRO A 93 -2.50 3.07 15.33
CA PRO A 93 -2.00 2.49 16.58
C PRO A 93 -0.84 3.26 17.24
N ILE A 94 -0.06 4.08 16.51
CA ILE A 94 1.02 4.87 17.15
C ILE A 94 0.48 6.19 17.71
N GLU A 95 -0.50 6.81 17.04
CA GLU A 95 -1.08 8.09 17.47
C GLU A 95 -2.31 7.90 18.38
N GLY A 96 -2.89 6.71 18.43
CA GLY A 96 -4.12 6.41 19.18
C GLY A 96 -5.38 7.06 18.59
N THR A 97 -5.32 7.60 17.37
CA THR A 97 -6.43 8.30 16.74
C THR A 97 -7.40 7.32 16.06
N LEU A 98 -8.70 7.62 16.12
CA LEU A 98 -9.78 6.88 15.46
C LEU A 98 -10.30 7.68 14.27
N PHE A 99 -10.75 6.99 13.23
CA PHE A 99 -11.27 7.58 12.01
C PHE A 99 -12.56 6.91 11.62
N ASP A 100 -13.56 7.72 11.26
CA ASP A 100 -14.86 7.23 10.81
C ASP A 100 -14.72 6.35 9.56
N ALA A 101 -15.65 5.42 9.42
CA ALA A 101 -15.81 4.54 8.25
C ALA A 101 -16.05 5.37 6.97
N SER A 102 -14.95 5.73 6.30
CA SER A 102 -14.91 6.60 5.12
C SER A 102 -13.77 6.14 4.21
N CYS A 103 -13.90 6.37 2.90
CA CYS A 103 -12.80 6.05 1.98
C CYS A 103 -11.57 6.87 2.36
N HIS A 104 -10.42 6.21 2.43
CA HIS A 104 -9.20 6.83 2.95
C HIS A 104 -7.94 6.22 2.33
N ILE A 105 -6.82 6.93 2.53
CA ILE A 105 -5.52 6.57 1.98
C ILE A 105 -4.57 6.30 3.15
N HIS A 106 -3.92 5.15 3.11
CA HIS A 106 -2.71 4.92 3.87
C HIS A 106 -1.50 5.29 3.03
N LEU A 107 -0.70 6.21 3.52
CA LEU A 107 0.55 6.63 2.89
C LEU A 107 1.72 6.23 3.80
N ALA A 108 2.74 5.61 3.21
CA ALA A 108 3.99 5.38 3.91
C ALA A 108 4.73 6.70 4.11
N THR A 109 5.32 6.88 5.30
CA THR A 109 6.31 7.91 5.57
C THR A 109 7.55 7.27 6.21
N ALA A 110 8.69 7.97 6.15
CA ALA A 110 9.94 7.54 6.77
C ALA A 110 9.77 7.24 8.27
N TYR A 111 8.98 8.07 8.97
CA TYR A 111 8.66 7.89 10.39
C TYR A 111 7.95 6.55 10.66
N TRP A 112 6.91 6.24 9.89
CA TRP A 112 6.13 5.00 10.05
C TRP A 112 6.93 3.76 9.72
N LEU A 113 7.73 3.82 8.65
CA LEU A 113 8.62 2.72 8.25
C LEU A 113 9.60 2.38 9.37
N THR A 114 10.23 3.40 9.94
CA THR A 114 11.16 3.24 11.06
C THR A 114 10.47 2.59 12.26
N ALA A 115 9.25 3.02 12.60
CA ALA A 115 8.50 2.45 13.72
C ALA A 115 8.14 0.96 13.50
N ILE A 116 7.80 0.57 12.27
CA ILE A 116 7.44 -0.81 11.93
C ILE A 116 8.66 -1.73 11.94
N LEU A 117 9.77 -1.26 11.36
CA LEU A 117 11.03 -1.99 11.38
C LEU A 117 11.56 -2.15 12.81
N ALA A 118 11.29 -1.20 13.70
CA ALA A 118 11.56 -1.31 15.13
C ALA A 118 10.56 -2.20 15.90
N GLY A 119 9.62 -2.86 15.22
CA GLY A 119 8.62 -3.76 15.82
C GLY A 119 7.51 -3.05 16.60
N ARG A 120 7.38 -1.72 16.49
CA ARG A 120 6.42 -0.90 17.24
C ARG A 120 5.04 -0.82 16.58
N SER A 121 4.92 -1.24 15.32
CA SER A 121 3.66 -1.34 14.58
C SER A 121 3.77 -2.41 13.50
N ARG A 122 2.64 -3.02 13.11
CA ARG A 122 2.52 -3.87 11.91
C ARG A 122 1.85 -3.15 10.74
N LEU A 123 1.44 -1.90 10.93
CA LEU A 123 0.64 -1.12 9.99
C LEU A 123 1.47 0.08 9.46
N LEU A 124 1.57 0.16 8.13
CA LEU A 124 2.33 1.15 7.34
C LEU A 124 1.70 2.55 7.27
N THR A 125 0.84 2.90 8.21
CA THR A 125 -0.22 3.87 7.93
C THR A 125 0.01 5.22 8.60
N SER A 126 0.45 6.22 7.83
CA SER A 126 -0.12 7.56 8.02
C SER A 126 -1.52 7.53 7.40
N MET A 127 -2.55 7.72 8.20
CA MET A 127 -3.87 8.11 7.70
C MET A 127 -3.84 9.60 7.40
N MET A 128 -3.16 9.99 6.31
CA MET A 128 -3.51 11.27 5.72
C MET A 128 -4.90 11.11 5.12
N ARG A 129 -5.92 11.60 5.84
CA ARG A 129 -7.22 11.92 5.26
C ARG A 129 -6.98 13.03 4.24
N LYS A 130 -6.57 12.66 3.02
CA LYS A 130 -6.85 13.50 1.86
C LYS A 130 -8.26 13.09 1.44
N PRO A 131 -9.29 13.94 1.64
CA PRO A 131 -10.57 13.69 1.00
C PRO A 131 -10.31 13.49 -0.50
N ILE A 132 -10.89 12.45 -1.06
CA ILE A 132 -10.89 12.21 -2.51
C ILE A 132 -11.80 13.24 -3.15
#